data_AF-A0A7C3N4B2-F1
#
_entry.id   AF-A0A7C3N4B2-F1
#
_cell.length_a   1.000
_cell.length_b   1.000
_cell.length_c   1.000
_cell.angle_alpha   90.00
_cell.angle_beta   90.00
_cell.angle_gamma   90.00
#
_symmetry.space_group_name_H-M   'P 1'
#
loop_
_entity.id
_entity.type
_entity.pdbx_description
1 polymer ?
#
loop_
_entity_poly.entity_id
_entity_poly.type
_entity_poly.pdbx_seq_one_letter_code
_entity_poly.pdbx_strand_id
1 'polypeptide(L)'
;MRYGFCLFLCSIALAFALWWSPNCFAQTQTLPRWEVGQPIVHQNLVVFPVRIVSGAGKSNLLTLSEAQQKNLVSVRELPNARVSEVLVENKSDKPLILIGGEIILGGKQDRIVEHDVIIPPRKTASVKVYCVEPGRWTPQELGEKFASAAKVVAPEVRKSAQVKKSQQLVWAHNEEVQRQLPASTPIPPSQSYRRVLTDTQVKKETEAYIRAIQSKLVRDPKACGMIVAVNGVIEWLDVFSDPNLFRKVMPSLLHSAAVQALAKRSQSKISRIPSVSEAKAFLEQAQRSQRKVEVETGHLRRERFETSTVTGFETKFKVSGRQQAASALPLHMNAYRH
;
A
#
# COMPACT_ATOMS: atom_id res chain seq x y z
N MET A 1 12.66 -40.78 -86.24
CA MET A 1 14.02 -41.34 -86.12
C MET A 1 14.98 -40.19 -85.80
N ARG A 2 15.77 -40.31 -84.72
CA ARG A 2 16.80 -39.36 -84.18
C ARG A 2 16.26 -38.09 -83.49
N TYR A 3 16.23 -38.06 -82.15
CA TYR A 3 17.28 -37.70 -81.16
C TYR A 3 17.51 -36.18 -81.05
N GLY A 4 17.38 -35.64 -79.82
CA GLY A 4 17.76 -34.26 -79.50
C GLY A 4 17.35 -33.84 -78.09
N PHE A 5 18.11 -34.29 -77.08
CA PHE A 5 18.05 -33.83 -75.69
C PHE A 5 18.44 -32.34 -75.61
N CYS A 6 17.67 -31.50 -74.92
CA CYS A 6 18.09 -30.16 -74.53
C CYS A 6 17.67 -29.87 -73.08
N LEU A 7 18.66 -29.80 -72.21
CA LEU A 7 18.57 -29.43 -70.80
C LEU A 7 18.25 -27.93 -70.67
N PHE A 8 17.18 -27.58 -69.97
CA PHE A 8 16.94 -26.22 -69.48
C PHE A 8 17.15 -26.20 -67.96
N LEU A 9 18.26 -25.60 -67.53
CA LEU A 9 18.51 -25.24 -66.15
C LEU A 9 17.80 -23.90 -65.86
N CYS A 10 16.81 -23.94 -64.98
CA CYS A 10 16.07 -22.77 -64.52
C CYS A 10 16.76 -22.20 -63.27
N SER A 11 17.45 -21.06 -63.41
CA SER A 11 18.06 -20.33 -62.29
C SER A 11 17.06 -19.31 -61.74
N ILE A 12 16.55 -19.57 -60.53
CA ILE A 12 15.70 -18.66 -59.76
C ILE A 12 16.56 -17.57 -59.14
N ALA A 13 16.38 -16.32 -59.56
CA ALA A 13 16.97 -15.14 -58.93
C ALA A 13 16.09 -14.67 -57.76
N LEU A 14 16.60 -14.79 -56.52
CA LEU A 14 15.98 -14.22 -55.32
C LEU A 14 16.19 -12.70 -55.30
N ALA A 15 15.09 -11.93 -55.31
CA ALA A 15 15.10 -10.51 -54.96
C ALA A 15 15.01 -10.34 -53.44
N PHE A 16 16.12 -9.97 -52.79
CA PHE A 16 16.12 -9.50 -51.40
C PHE A 16 15.72 -8.02 -51.37
N ALA A 17 14.45 -7.74 -51.07
CA ALA A 17 14.01 -6.41 -50.71
C ALA A 17 14.41 -6.12 -49.25
N LEU A 18 15.34 -5.19 -49.08
CA LEU A 18 15.68 -4.59 -47.80
C LEU A 18 14.48 -3.79 -47.27
N TRP A 19 13.70 -4.38 -46.36
CA TRP A 19 12.76 -3.63 -45.53
C TRP A 19 13.50 -3.12 -44.31
N TRP A 20 13.75 -1.81 -44.31
CA TRP A 20 14.23 -1.04 -43.18
C TRP A 20 13.09 -0.97 -42.15
N SER A 21 13.05 -1.90 -41.20
CA SER A 21 12.16 -1.82 -40.06
C SER A 21 12.67 -0.71 -39.13
N PRO A 22 11.93 0.39 -38.92
CA PRO A 22 12.31 1.36 -37.92
C PRO A 22 12.27 0.66 -36.56
N ASN A 23 13.42 0.70 -35.86
CA ASN A 23 13.60 0.20 -34.52
C ASN A 23 12.38 0.53 -33.64
N CYS A 24 11.58 -0.50 -33.34
CA CYS A 24 10.61 -0.46 -32.27
C CYS A 24 11.42 -0.45 -30.97
N PHE A 25 11.76 0.74 -30.47
CA PHE A 25 12.25 0.92 -29.11
C PHE A 25 11.14 0.48 -28.17
N ALA A 26 11.09 -0.80 -27.82
CA ALA A 26 10.40 -1.25 -26.64
C ALA A 26 11.07 -0.52 -25.46
N GLN A 27 10.38 0.46 -24.87
CA GLN A 27 10.79 1.05 -23.61
C GLN A 27 10.83 -0.09 -22.58
N THR A 28 12.02 -0.67 -22.36
CA THR A 28 12.28 -1.53 -21.22
C THR A 28 12.12 -0.66 -19.98
N GLN A 29 10.94 -0.74 -19.37
CA GLN A 29 10.64 0.05 -18.19
C GLN A 29 11.56 -0.44 -17.06
N THR A 30 12.55 0.38 -16.71
CA THR A 30 13.55 0.05 -15.69
C THR A 30 12.87 -0.09 -14.33
N LEU A 31 13.14 -1.18 -13.61
CA LEU A 31 12.66 -1.37 -12.24
C LEU A 31 13.07 -0.17 -11.36
N PRO A 32 12.21 0.24 -10.40
CA PRO A 32 12.51 1.37 -9.54
C PRO A 32 13.75 1.09 -8.69
N ARG A 33 14.67 2.05 -8.65
CA ARG A 33 15.83 2.04 -7.75
C ARG A 33 15.56 3.00 -6.60
N TRP A 34 15.78 2.51 -5.39
CA TRP A 34 15.55 3.26 -4.16
C TRP A 34 16.84 3.52 -3.38
N GLU A 35 16.87 4.62 -2.66
CA GLU A 35 17.90 4.99 -1.69
C GLU A 35 17.26 5.38 -0.36
N VAL A 36 17.94 5.07 0.74
CA VAL A 36 17.48 5.44 2.10
C VAL A 36 18.12 6.77 2.49
N GLY A 37 17.29 7.74 2.86
CA GLY A 37 17.69 9.05 3.34
C GLY A 37 18.08 9.07 4.81
N GLN A 38 18.54 10.23 5.28
CA GLN A 38 18.89 10.44 6.69
C GLN A 38 17.65 10.31 7.61
N PRO A 39 17.82 9.78 8.84
CA PRO A 39 16.70 9.60 9.75
C PRO A 39 16.09 10.94 10.18
N ILE A 40 14.76 10.98 10.19
CA ILE A 40 13.98 12.03 10.81
C ILE A 40 13.51 11.51 12.17
N VAL A 41 13.99 12.11 13.25
CA VAL A 41 13.76 11.65 14.62
C VAL A 41 12.78 12.59 15.34
N HIS A 42 11.82 12.02 16.04
CA HIS A 42 10.99 12.71 17.02
C HIS A 42 10.62 11.77 18.17
N GLN A 43 11.10 12.08 19.38
CA GLN A 43 10.96 11.21 20.56
C GLN A 43 11.43 9.78 20.23
N ASN A 44 10.59 8.78 20.45
CA ASN A 44 10.87 7.38 20.18
C ASN A 44 10.54 6.92 18.75
N LEU A 45 10.11 7.83 17.87
CA LEU A 45 9.83 7.54 16.46
C LEU A 45 11.00 8.01 15.58
N VAL A 46 11.46 7.11 14.72
CA VAL A 46 12.43 7.40 13.68
C VAL A 46 11.84 7.01 12.33
N VAL A 47 11.87 7.93 11.37
CA VAL A 47 11.43 7.68 9.99
C VAL A 47 12.60 7.94 9.05
N PHE A 48 12.98 6.92 8.27
CA PHE A 48 13.92 7.07 7.18
C PHE A 48 13.14 7.28 5.88
N PRO A 49 13.29 8.43 5.21
CA PRO A 49 12.72 8.62 3.88
C PRO A 49 13.30 7.59 2.91
N VAL A 50 12.46 6.96 2.09
CA VAL A 50 12.92 6.20 0.94
C VAL A 50 12.75 7.07 -0.30
N ARG A 51 13.82 7.25 -1.07
CA ARG A 51 13.89 8.13 -2.22
C ARG A 51 13.95 7.32 -3.50
N ILE A 52 13.27 7.78 -4.54
CA ILE A 52 13.41 7.21 -5.87
C ILE A 52 14.57 7.85 -6.62
N VAL A 53 15.47 7.00 -7.14
CA VAL A 53 16.67 7.41 -7.88
C VAL A 53 16.45 7.30 -9.38
N SER A 54 15.81 6.20 -9.81
CA SER A 54 15.44 5.91 -11.19
C SER A 54 14.22 4.99 -11.24
N GLY A 55 13.61 4.85 -12.42
CA GLY A 55 12.44 3.99 -12.61
C GLY A 55 11.17 4.50 -11.92
N ALA A 56 11.05 5.82 -11.75
CA ALA A 56 9.85 6.43 -11.18
C ALA A 56 8.63 6.14 -12.04
N GLY A 57 7.64 5.50 -11.42
CA GLY A 57 6.32 5.30 -11.99
C GLY A 57 5.56 6.62 -12.07
N LYS A 58 4.63 6.69 -13.02
CA LYS A 58 3.58 7.72 -13.05
C LYS A 58 2.25 7.01 -12.99
N SER A 59 1.61 7.07 -11.83
CA SER A 59 0.30 6.48 -11.62
C SER A 59 -0.75 7.59 -11.69
N ASN A 60 -1.74 7.45 -12.57
CA ASN A 60 -2.90 8.34 -12.59
C ASN A 60 -3.97 7.85 -11.60
N LEU A 61 -3.53 7.39 -10.41
CA LEU A 61 -4.40 6.79 -9.41
C LEU A 61 -5.03 7.85 -8.51
N LEU A 62 -6.30 7.63 -8.20
CA LEU A 62 -7.06 8.38 -7.21
C LEU A 62 -7.06 7.60 -5.89
N THR A 63 -6.75 8.22 -4.76
CA THR A 63 -6.91 7.54 -3.46
C THR A 63 -8.38 7.55 -3.03
N LEU A 64 -8.76 6.66 -2.11
CA LEU A 64 -10.14 6.63 -1.57
C LEU A 64 -10.54 7.99 -0.97
N SER A 65 -9.67 8.61 -0.17
CA SER A 65 -9.93 9.92 0.42
C SER A 65 -10.13 11.01 -0.64
N GLU A 66 -9.26 11.09 -1.66
CA GLU A 66 -9.41 12.06 -2.75
C GLU A 66 -10.71 11.84 -3.53
N ALA A 67 -11.06 10.57 -3.78
CA ALA A 67 -12.27 10.21 -4.50
C ALA A 67 -13.53 10.58 -3.72
N GLN A 68 -13.56 10.36 -2.41
CA GLN A 68 -14.71 10.71 -1.57
C GLN A 68 -14.90 12.22 -1.46
N GLN A 69 -13.82 12.99 -1.27
CA GLN A 69 -13.89 14.45 -1.25
C GLN A 69 -14.48 15.03 -2.56
N LYS A 70 -14.27 14.35 -3.68
CA LYS A 70 -14.79 14.73 -5.00
C LYS A 70 -16.12 14.07 -5.35
N ASN A 71 -16.74 13.32 -4.44
CA ASN A 71 -17.95 12.51 -4.69
C ASN A 71 -17.81 11.51 -5.87
N LEU A 72 -16.59 11.03 -6.12
CA LEU A 72 -16.24 10.13 -7.22
C LEU A 72 -16.16 8.65 -6.81
N VAL A 73 -16.57 8.30 -5.59
CA VAL A 73 -16.62 6.92 -5.11
C VAL A 73 -17.79 6.74 -4.16
N SER A 74 -18.36 5.54 -4.13
CA SER A 74 -19.28 5.10 -3.09
C SER A 74 -18.74 3.83 -2.45
N VAL A 75 -18.75 3.77 -1.12
CA VAL A 75 -18.45 2.56 -0.35
C VAL A 75 -19.68 2.21 0.47
N ARG A 76 -20.21 0.99 0.32
CA ARG A 76 -21.42 0.54 1.00
C ARG A 76 -21.38 -0.93 1.39
N GLU A 77 -22.26 -1.35 2.28
CA GLU A 77 -22.51 -2.76 2.56
C GLU A 77 -22.99 -3.50 1.29
N LEU A 78 -22.73 -4.80 1.22
CA LEU A 78 -23.35 -5.65 0.19
C LEU A 78 -24.86 -5.84 0.52
N PRO A 79 -25.73 -6.03 -0.50
CA PRO A 79 -27.17 -6.29 -0.27
C PRO A 79 -27.45 -7.46 0.68
N ASN A 80 -26.59 -8.49 0.65
CA ASN A 80 -26.60 -9.61 1.60
C ASN A 80 -25.37 -9.49 2.53
N ALA A 81 -25.31 -8.41 3.31
CA ALA A 81 -24.13 -7.95 4.06
C ALA A 81 -23.23 -9.09 4.56
N ARG A 82 -22.08 -9.28 3.88
CA ARG A 82 -21.01 -10.16 4.33
C ARG A 82 -20.07 -9.33 5.18
N VAL A 83 -19.88 -9.71 6.44
CA VAL A 83 -19.05 -8.98 7.42
C VAL A 83 -17.65 -8.67 6.87
N SER A 84 -17.09 -9.57 6.07
CA SER A 84 -15.72 -9.49 5.53
C SER A 84 -15.60 -8.76 4.19
N GLU A 85 -16.66 -8.14 3.65
CA GLU A 85 -16.63 -7.47 2.35
C GLU A 85 -17.44 -6.16 2.32
N VAL A 86 -16.95 -5.17 1.57
CA VAL A 86 -17.70 -3.95 1.21
C VAL A 86 -17.77 -3.80 -0.31
N LEU A 87 -18.85 -3.19 -0.80
CA LEU A 87 -18.98 -2.85 -2.20
C LEU A 87 -18.42 -1.45 -2.44
N VAL A 88 -17.42 -1.35 -3.31
CA VAL A 88 -16.80 -0.07 -3.70
C VAL A 88 -17.08 0.20 -5.16
N GLU A 89 -17.73 1.32 -5.43
CA GLU A 89 -18.07 1.81 -6.76
C GLU A 89 -17.18 3.00 -7.10
N ASN A 90 -16.27 2.82 -8.06
CA ASN A 90 -15.46 3.90 -8.61
C ASN A 90 -16.24 4.64 -9.69
N LYS A 91 -16.68 5.86 -9.38
CA LYS A 91 -17.43 6.73 -10.29
C LYS A 91 -16.51 7.67 -11.09
N SER A 92 -15.19 7.61 -10.89
CA SER A 92 -14.25 8.43 -11.67
C SER A 92 -13.89 7.78 -13.01
N ASP A 93 -13.26 8.59 -13.86
CA ASP A 93 -12.55 8.18 -15.08
C ASP A 93 -11.11 7.69 -14.81
N LYS A 94 -10.68 7.66 -13.54
CA LYS A 94 -9.34 7.23 -13.11
C LYS A 94 -9.42 5.91 -12.34
N PRO A 95 -8.38 5.06 -12.35
CA PRO A 95 -8.36 3.92 -11.45
C PRO A 95 -8.22 4.40 -10.00
N LEU A 96 -9.00 3.79 -9.11
CA LEU A 96 -9.07 4.09 -7.69
C LEU A 96 -8.20 3.09 -6.94
N ILE A 97 -7.35 3.57 -6.02
CA ILE A 97 -6.58 2.73 -5.10
C ILE A 97 -7.10 2.86 -3.67
N LEU A 98 -7.28 1.70 -3.03
CA LEU A 98 -7.45 1.54 -1.59
C LEU A 98 -6.19 0.89 -1.06
N ILE A 99 -5.59 1.44 0.00
CA ILE A 99 -4.37 0.90 0.58
C ILE A 99 -4.72 -0.09 1.68
N GLY A 100 -4.03 -1.23 1.74
CA GLY A 100 -4.27 -2.19 2.82
C GLY A 100 -4.03 -1.56 4.19
N GLY A 101 -4.92 -1.77 5.15
CA GLY A 101 -4.94 -1.12 6.45
C GLY A 101 -5.63 0.25 6.50
N GLU A 102 -6.09 0.80 5.37
CA GLU A 102 -6.87 2.03 5.33
C GLU A 102 -8.20 1.85 6.07
N ILE A 103 -8.53 2.80 6.95
CA ILE A 103 -9.73 2.77 7.79
C ILE A 103 -10.92 3.36 7.04
N ILE A 104 -12.02 2.61 7.04
CA ILE A 104 -13.33 3.05 6.57
C ILE A 104 -14.32 3.03 7.75
N LEU A 105 -14.95 4.17 8.00
CA LEU A 105 -15.87 4.41 9.11
C LEU A 105 -17.32 4.39 8.62
N GLY A 106 -18.22 3.85 9.42
CA GLY A 106 -19.65 3.75 9.08
C GLY A 106 -20.11 2.31 8.93
N GLY A 107 -21.07 2.10 8.02
CA GLY A 107 -21.74 0.81 7.85
C GLY A 107 -22.23 0.21 9.16
N LYS A 108 -22.28 -1.13 9.19
CA LYS A 108 -22.64 -1.87 10.41
C LYS A 108 -21.50 -1.97 11.42
N GLN A 109 -20.25 -1.87 10.96
CA GLN A 109 -19.00 -1.89 11.74
C GLN A 109 -17.93 -1.07 11.06
N ASP A 110 -17.05 -0.43 11.82
CA ASP A 110 -15.86 0.21 11.25
C ASP A 110 -14.86 -0.86 10.80
N ARG A 111 -14.22 -0.65 9.65
CA ARG A 111 -13.39 -1.68 9.00
C ARG A 111 -12.05 -1.14 8.50
N ILE A 112 -11.15 -2.06 8.24
CA ILE A 112 -9.91 -1.82 7.51
C ILE A 112 -9.88 -2.63 6.23
N VAL A 113 -9.32 -2.05 5.17
CA VAL A 113 -9.06 -2.76 3.91
C VAL A 113 -8.01 -3.85 4.14
N GLU A 114 -8.24 -5.08 3.67
CA GLU A 114 -7.29 -6.19 3.88
C GLU A 114 -5.93 -5.88 3.23
N HIS A 115 -5.92 -5.67 1.92
CA HIS A 115 -4.72 -5.46 1.13
C HIS A 115 -4.97 -4.38 0.07
N ASP A 116 -3.93 -3.95 -0.63
CA ASP A 116 -4.11 -2.95 -1.68
C ASP A 116 -5.06 -3.47 -2.76
N VAL A 117 -6.03 -2.64 -3.15
CA VAL A 117 -6.98 -2.94 -4.22
C VAL A 117 -6.97 -1.79 -5.20
N ILE A 118 -7.01 -2.13 -6.50
CA ILE A 118 -7.18 -1.17 -7.58
C ILE A 118 -8.50 -1.46 -8.29
N ILE A 119 -9.39 -0.47 -8.30
CA ILE A 119 -10.69 -0.54 -8.95
C ILE A 119 -10.64 0.30 -10.23
N PRO A 120 -10.84 -0.30 -11.41
CA PRO A 120 -10.78 0.42 -12.67
C PRO A 120 -11.80 1.58 -12.74
N PRO A 121 -11.59 2.53 -13.67
CA PRO A 121 -12.56 3.58 -13.95
C PRO A 121 -13.97 3.02 -14.18
N ARG A 122 -14.99 3.66 -13.61
CA ARG A 122 -16.41 3.32 -13.82
C ARG A 122 -16.75 1.85 -13.52
N LYS A 123 -16.04 1.22 -12.59
CA LYS A 123 -16.28 -0.16 -12.16
C LYS A 123 -16.62 -0.24 -10.69
N THR A 124 -17.30 -1.32 -10.34
CA THR A 124 -17.64 -1.70 -8.98
C THR A 124 -16.92 -3.00 -8.64
N ALA A 125 -16.39 -3.10 -7.42
CA ALA A 125 -15.74 -4.31 -6.93
C ALA A 125 -16.15 -4.60 -5.48
N SER A 126 -16.20 -5.88 -5.13
CA SER A 126 -16.22 -6.31 -3.73
C SER A 126 -14.80 -6.23 -3.18
N VAL A 127 -14.62 -5.54 -2.06
CA VAL A 127 -13.32 -5.32 -1.39
C VAL A 127 -13.34 -6.04 -0.05
N LYS A 128 -12.34 -6.90 0.17
CA LYS A 128 -12.18 -7.61 1.43
C LYS A 128 -11.69 -6.68 2.53
N VAL A 129 -12.26 -6.88 3.72
CA VAL A 129 -12.09 -6.01 4.87
C VAL A 129 -12.08 -6.81 6.17
N TYR A 130 -11.50 -6.22 7.22
CA TYR A 130 -11.55 -6.73 8.58
C TYR A 130 -12.22 -5.71 9.49
N CYS A 131 -13.01 -6.19 10.44
CA CYS A 131 -13.71 -5.31 11.37
C CYS A 131 -12.74 -4.86 12.46
N VAL A 132 -12.78 -3.58 12.80
CA VAL A 132 -11.98 -2.99 13.88
C VAL A 132 -12.87 -2.42 14.98
N GLU A 133 -14.06 -2.99 15.10
CA GLU A 133 -15.06 -2.72 16.12
C GLU A 133 -15.99 -3.95 16.25
N PRO A 134 -15.68 -4.89 17.15
CA PRO A 134 -16.54 -6.03 17.43
C PRO A 134 -17.73 -5.62 18.27
N GLY A 135 -18.79 -6.42 18.18
CA GLY A 135 -20.00 -6.26 18.99
C GLY A 135 -21.01 -5.27 18.43
N ARG A 136 -20.59 -4.28 17.62
CA ARG A 136 -21.55 -3.45 16.86
C ARG A 136 -21.98 -4.19 15.61
N TRP A 137 -23.27 -4.34 15.32
CA TRP A 137 -23.74 -4.80 14.00
C TRP A 137 -25.01 -4.04 13.58
N THR A 138 -25.04 -2.78 13.95
CA THR A 138 -26.13 -1.85 13.68
C THR A 138 -25.56 -0.64 12.93
N PRO A 139 -26.22 -0.20 11.84
CA PRO A 139 -25.85 1.02 11.15
C PRO A 139 -25.87 2.23 12.10
N GLN A 140 -24.91 3.15 11.92
CA GLN A 140 -24.87 4.45 12.62
C GLN A 140 -25.33 5.59 11.69
N GLU A 141 -24.90 6.82 11.95
CA GLU A 141 -25.25 8.06 11.23
C GLU A 141 -25.14 7.97 9.70
N LEU A 142 -24.19 7.18 9.18
CA LEU A 142 -23.99 6.98 7.73
C LEU A 142 -24.84 5.86 7.12
N GLY A 143 -25.66 5.18 7.92
CA GLY A 143 -26.41 4.00 7.49
C GLY A 143 -25.47 2.90 6.99
N GLU A 144 -25.74 2.37 5.80
CA GLU A 144 -24.93 1.33 5.16
C GLU A 144 -23.71 1.88 4.39
N LYS A 145 -23.45 3.19 4.44
CA LYS A 145 -22.34 3.83 3.74
C LYS A 145 -21.10 3.92 4.61
N PHE A 146 -19.95 3.99 3.95
CA PHE A 146 -18.66 4.21 4.61
C PHE A 146 -17.95 5.47 4.12
N ALA A 147 -17.21 6.12 5.02
CA ALA A 147 -16.31 7.24 4.77
C ALA A 147 -14.87 6.83 5.09
N SER A 148 -13.88 7.25 4.28
CA SER A 148 -12.46 7.08 4.60
C SER A 148 -12.13 7.98 5.78
N ALA A 149 -11.43 7.43 6.77
CA ALA A 149 -10.84 8.23 7.83
C ALA A 149 -9.61 9.01 7.34
N ALA A 150 -9.13 8.76 6.11
CA ALA A 150 -7.82 9.21 5.60
C ALA A 150 -6.65 8.78 6.52
N LYS A 151 -6.80 7.63 7.21
CA LYS A 151 -5.84 7.07 8.17
C LYS A 151 -5.61 5.59 7.87
N VAL A 152 -4.41 5.11 8.21
CA VAL A 152 -4.06 3.69 8.25
C VAL A 152 -3.88 3.27 9.70
N VAL A 153 -4.33 2.05 10.05
CA VAL A 153 -4.18 1.49 11.41
C VAL A 153 -2.71 1.23 11.77
N ALA A 154 -2.45 1.03 13.06
CA ALA A 154 -1.13 0.64 13.57
C ALA A 154 -0.61 -0.65 12.88
N PRO A 155 0.72 -0.80 12.71
CA PRO A 155 1.31 -1.85 11.88
C PRO A 155 0.97 -3.28 12.31
N GLU A 156 0.86 -3.58 13.61
CA GLU A 156 0.50 -4.93 14.08
C GLU A 156 -0.95 -5.31 13.75
N VAL A 157 -1.87 -4.33 13.78
CA VAL A 157 -3.26 -4.52 13.34
C VAL A 157 -3.29 -4.79 11.83
N ARG A 158 -2.53 -3.99 11.05
CA ARG A 158 -2.40 -4.15 9.60
C ARG A 158 -1.77 -5.50 9.23
N LYS A 159 -0.72 -5.92 9.93
CA LYS A 159 -0.03 -7.21 9.77
C LYS A 159 -0.97 -8.38 10.10
N SER A 160 -1.83 -8.24 11.11
CA SER A 160 -2.84 -9.26 11.45
C SER A 160 -3.85 -9.49 10.34
N ALA A 161 -4.29 -8.42 9.66
CA ALA A 161 -5.18 -8.51 8.51
C ALA A 161 -4.48 -9.11 7.28
N GLN A 162 -3.28 -8.63 6.96
CA GLN A 162 -2.59 -8.99 5.70
C GLN A 162 -1.88 -10.35 5.75
N VAL A 163 -1.17 -10.62 6.84
CA VAL A 163 -0.26 -11.76 6.96
C VAL A 163 -0.99 -12.95 7.56
N LYS A 164 -1.64 -12.71 8.70
CA LYS A 164 -2.32 -13.75 9.50
C LYS A 164 -3.76 -14.00 9.03
N LYS A 165 -4.36 -13.03 8.32
CA LYS A 165 -5.72 -13.09 7.80
C LYS A 165 -6.76 -13.46 8.88
N SER A 166 -6.55 -13.00 10.10
CA SER A 166 -7.34 -13.38 11.28
C SER A 166 -8.07 -12.20 11.89
N GLN A 167 -9.40 -12.30 11.96
CA GLN A 167 -10.25 -11.30 12.60
C GLN A 167 -9.99 -11.19 14.10
N GLN A 168 -9.72 -12.32 14.77
CA GLN A 168 -9.42 -12.36 16.19
C GLN A 168 -8.10 -11.66 16.51
N LEU A 169 -7.07 -11.85 15.68
CA LEU A 169 -5.79 -11.16 15.87
C LEU A 169 -5.87 -9.66 15.55
N VAL A 170 -6.71 -9.26 14.59
CA VAL A 170 -7.00 -7.84 14.33
C VAL A 170 -7.60 -7.19 15.58
N TRP A 171 -8.57 -7.84 16.23
CA TRP A 171 -9.16 -7.34 17.47
C TRP A 171 -8.17 -7.33 18.64
N ALA A 172 -7.45 -8.42 18.86
CA ALA A 172 -6.50 -8.54 19.96
C ALA A 172 -5.40 -7.48 19.89
N HIS A 173 -4.80 -7.26 18.71
CA HIS A 173 -3.78 -6.22 18.55
C HIS A 173 -4.36 -4.81 18.57
N ASN A 174 -5.61 -4.61 18.10
CA ASN A 174 -6.27 -3.31 18.24
C ASN A 174 -6.50 -2.95 19.71
N GLU A 175 -6.97 -3.92 20.50
CA GLU A 175 -7.16 -3.75 21.94
C GLU A 175 -5.82 -3.47 22.65
N GLU A 176 -4.76 -4.21 22.31
CA GLU A 176 -3.42 -3.99 22.87
C GLU A 176 -2.91 -2.57 22.58
N VAL A 177 -3.01 -2.11 21.33
CA VAL A 177 -2.63 -0.72 20.98
C VAL A 177 -3.39 0.27 21.84
N GLN A 178 -4.71 0.09 21.99
CA GLN A 178 -5.55 1.02 22.76
C GLN A 178 -5.30 0.99 24.27
N ARG A 179 -4.92 -0.15 24.85
CA ARG A 179 -4.54 -0.25 26.27
C ARG A 179 -3.30 0.58 26.58
N GLN A 180 -2.40 0.71 25.62
CA GLN A 180 -1.14 1.44 25.79
C GLN A 180 -1.24 2.94 25.44
N LEU A 181 -2.33 3.37 24.81
CA LEU A 181 -2.55 4.77 24.50
C LEU A 181 -2.99 5.57 25.74
N PRO A 182 -2.52 6.83 25.89
CA PRO A 182 -3.05 7.72 26.90
C PRO A 182 -4.57 7.90 26.72
N ALA A 183 -5.30 8.13 27.81
CA ALA A 183 -6.74 8.32 27.78
C ALA A 183 -7.08 9.64 28.47
N SER A 184 -7.90 10.48 27.82
CA SER A 184 -8.45 11.68 28.46
C SER A 184 -9.51 11.31 29.51
N THR A 185 -10.14 10.15 29.35
CA THR A 185 -11.17 9.60 30.24
C THR A 185 -10.96 8.08 30.32
N PRO A 186 -11.13 7.44 31.48
CA PRO A 186 -11.11 5.98 31.59
C PRO A 186 -12.32 5.38 30.86
N ILE A 187 -12.22 5.25 29.55
CA ILE A 187 -13.16 4.46 28.74
C ILE A 187 -12.60 3.03 28.76
N PRO A 188 -13.41 2.00 29.07
CA PRO A 188 -12.96 0.61 28.96
C PRO A 188 -12.30 0.38 27.60
N PRO A 189 -11.26 -0.45 27.50
CA PRO A 189 -10.68 -0.82 26.21
C PRO A 189 -11.79 -1.26 25.27
N SER A 190 -12.15 -0.39 24.33
CA SER A 190 -13.11 -0.73 23.30
C SER A 190 -12.29 -1.41 22.22
N GLN A 191 -12.77 -2.52 21.68
CA GLN A 191 -12.15 -3.08 20.48
C GLN A 191 -12.48 -2.21 19.24
N SER A 192 -13.06 -1.01 19.40
CA SER A 192 -13.33 0.01 18.37
C SER A 192 -12.10 0.91 18.17
N TYR A 193 -11.54 0.92 16.96
CA TYR A 193 -10.43 1.82 16.61
C TYR A 193 -10.81 3.32 16.71
N ARG A 194 -12.10 3.65 16.85
CA ARG A 194 -12.58 5.04 16.95
C ARG A 194 -11.94 5.83 18.08
N ARG A 195 -11.59 5.21 19.21
CA ARG A 195 -10.92 5.94 20.32
C ARG A 195 -9.64 6.60 19.84
N VAL A 196 -8.84 5.91 19.02
CA VAL A 196 -7.62 6.46 18.40
C VAL A 196 -7.94 7.70 17.56
N LEU A 197 -9.12 7.72 16.94
CA LEU A 197 -9.58 8.77 16.05
C LEU A 197 -10.41 9.87 16.72
N THR A 198 -10.83 9.73 17.97
CA THR A 198 -11.74 10.67 18.65
C THR A 198 -11.19 11.25 19.94
N ASP A 199 -10.37 10.52 20.70
CA ASP A 199 -9.80 10.99 21.96
C ASP A 199 -8.89 12.21 21.74
N THR A 200 -9.17 13.30 22.47
CA THR A 200 -8.50 14.58 22.29
C THR A 200 -7.02 14.53 22.66
N GLN A 201 -6.65 13.81 23.73
CA GLN A 201 -5.26 13.65 24.14
C GLN A 201 -4.50 12.82 23.11
N VAL A 202 -5.08 11.70 22.66
CA VAL A 202 -4.47 10.85 21.61
C VAL A 202 -4.25 11.64 20.33
N LYS A 203 -5.24 12.42 19.88
CA LYS A 203 -5.12 13.30 18.70
C LYS A 203 -3.99 14.30 18.87
N LYS A 204 -3.98 15.06 19.97
CA LYS A 204 -2.99 16.09 20.22
C LYS A 204 -1.56 15.52 20.18
N GLU A 205 -1.35 14.38 20.81
CA GLU A 205 -0.04 13.73 20.87
C GLU A 205 0.37 13.12 19.53
N THR A 206 -0.51 12.38 18.87
CA THR A 206 -0.22 11.79 17.54
C THR A 206 0.05 12.88 16.49
N GLU A 207 -0.68 13.99 16.53
CA GLU A 207 -0.42 15.12 15.64
C GLU A 207 0.95 15.78 15.88
N ALA A 208 1.45 15.79 17.12
CA ALA A 208 2.80 16.31 17.41
C ALA A 208 3.87 15.46 16.70
N TYR A 209 3.76 14.12 16.76
CA TYR A 209 4.61 13.21 15.99
C TYR A 209 4.48 13.46 14.48
N ILE A 210 3.25 13.50 13.96
CA ILE A 210 3.00 13.70 12.52
C ILE A 210 3.63 15.01 12.04
N ARG A 211 3.37 16.14 12.70
CA ARG A 211 3.92 17.45 12.31
C ARG A 211 5.46 17.45 12.31
N ALA A 212 6.08 16.87 13.34
CA ALA A 212 7.53 16.84 13.48
C ALA A 212 8.22 16.06 12.34
N ILE A 213 7.65 14.93 11.92
CA ILE A 213 8.19 14.14 10.81
C ILE A 213 7.81 14.74 9.46
N GLN A 214 6.53 15.06 9.26
CA GLN A 214 5.98 15.52 7.99
C GLN A 214 6.65 16.80 7.50
N SER A 215 6.88 17.78 8.38
CA SER A 215 7.49 19.07 8.02
C SER A 215 8.88 18.97 7.40
N LYS A 216 9.60 17.86 7.65
CA LYS A 216 10.90 17.55 7.05
C LYS A 216 10.75 16.65 5.82
N LEU A 217 9.88 15.64 5.90
CA LEU A 217 9.65 14.67 4.82
C LEU A 217 9.09 15.30 3.54
N VAL A 218 8.18 16.29 3.65
CA VAL A 218 7.60 16.99 2.50
C VAL A 218 8.61 17.81 1.68
N ARG A 219 9.75 18.16 2.27
CA ARG A 219 10.80 18.94 1.60
C ARG A 219 11.60 18.10 0.60
N ASP A 220 11.42 16.78 0.63
CA ASP A 220 12.07 15.85 -0.27
C ASP A 220 11.15 15.49 -1.44
N PRO A 221 11.32 16.10 -2.64
CA PRO A 221 10.47 15.79 -3.79
C PRO A 221 10.70 14.38 -4.34
N LYS A 222 11.82 13.72 -3.98
CA LYS A 222 12.12 12.35 -4.41
C LYS A 222 11.64 11.30 -3.40
N ALA A 223 11.15 11.71 -2.23
CA ALA A 223 10.59 10.77 -1.26
C ALA A 223 9.41 10.03 -1.89
N CYS A 224 9.49 8.70 -1.85
CA CYS A 224 8.51 7.78 -2.41
C CYS A 224 8.13 6.69 -1.41
N GLY A 225 8.59 6.76 -0.17
CA GLY A 225 8.32 5.78 0.85
C GLY A 225 8.94 6.15 2.19
N MET A 226 8.76 5.28 3.16
CA MET A 226 9.35 5.42 4.48
C MET A 226 9.63 4.08 5.13
N ILE A 227 10.73 4.01 5.88
CA ILE A 227 11.05 2.93 6.80
C ILE A 227 10.89 3.48 8.22
N VAL A 228 10.18 2.76 9.07
CA VAL A 228 9.79 3.23 10.41
C VAL A 228 10.49 2.40 11.46
N ALA A 229 11.12 3.09 12.42
CA ALA A 229 11.60 2.48 13.64
C ALA A 229 10.95 3.13 14.87
N VAL A 230 10.62 2.31 15.86
CA VAL A 230 10.05 2.72 17.14
C VAL A 230 10.91 2.14 18.26
N ASN A 231 11.22 2.95 19.27
CA ASN A 231 12.08 2.55 20.40
C ASN A 231 13.44 1.95 19.97
N GLY A 232 14.01 2.44 18.86
CA GLY A 232 15.28 1.94 18.33
C GLY A 232 15.21 0.65 17.52
N VAL A 233 14.01 0.15 17.21
CA VAL A 233 13.79 -1.07 16.42
C VAL A 233 13.10 -0.71 15.11
N ILE A 234 13.70 -1.05 13.96
CA ILE A 234 13.04 -0.96 12.65
C ILE A 234 11.91 -1.99 12.59
N GLU A 235 10.68 -1.53 12.38
CA GLU A 235 9.48 -2.37 12.45
C GLU A 235 8.88 -2.66 11.06
N TRP A 236 8.78 -1.65 10.18
CA TRP A 236 8.13 -1.82 8.87
C TRP A 236 8.54 -0.75 7.85
N LEU A 237 8.17 -0.98 6.59
CA LEU A 237 8.32 -0.03 5.48
C LEU A 237 7.10 -0.05 4.57
N ASP A 238 6.83 1.09 3.94
CA ASP A 238 5.97 1.23 2.75
C ASP A 238 6.73 2.06 1.71
N VAL A 239 6.85 1.54 0.48
CA VAL A 239 7.57 2.18 -0.62
C VAL A 239 6.74 2.12 -1.89
N PHE A 240 6.59 3.26 -2.55
CA PHE A 240 5.81 3.44 -3.77
C PHE A 240 6.74 3.73 -4.95
N SER A 241 6.35 3.29 -6.14
CA SER A 241 7.08 3.64 -7.37
C SER A 241 6.76 5.04 -7.87
N ASP A 242 5.63 5.62 -7.47
CA ASP A 242 5.23 6.99 -7.81
C ASP A 242 5.31 7.91 -6.58
N PRO A 243 6.26 8.85 -6.54
CA PRO A 243 6.37 9.85 -5.46
C PRO A 243 5.09 10.66 -5.24
N ASN A 244 4.28 10.89 -6.28
CA ASN A 244 3.01 11.63 -6.13
C ASN A 244 1.99 10.80 -5.35
N LEU A 245 1.90 9.50 -5.62
CA LEU A 245 1.04 8.60 -4.85
C LEU A 245 1.50 8.54 -3.40
N PHE A 246 2.80 8.43 -3.16
CA PHE A 246 3.34 8.48 -1.80
C PHE A 246 2.94 9.78 -1.09
N ARG A 247 3.07 10.95 -1.71
CA ARG A 247 2.68 12.23 -1.07
C ARG A 247 1.21 12.27 -0.66
N LYS A 248 0.31 11.63 -1.42
CA LYS A 248 -1.12 11.52 -1.09
C LYS A 248 -1.38 10.59 0.09
N VAL A 249 -0.60 9.50 0.21
CA VAL A 249 -0.78 8.45 1.23
C VAL A 249 0.06 8.71 2.49
N MET A 250 1.13 9.48 2.41
CA MET A 250 2.06 9.77 3.50
C MET A 250 1.37 10.25 4.79
N PRO A 251 0.36 11.15 4.78
CA PRO A 251 -0.31 11.55 6.01
C PRO A 251 -0.99 10.39 6.76
N SER A 252 -1.53 9.40 6.03
CA SER A 252 -2.21 8.25 6.64
C SER A 252 -1.21 7.25 7.22
N LEU A 253 -0.06 7.07 6.55
CA LEU A 253 1.05 6.25 7.05
C LEU A 253 1.74 6.88 8.27
N LEU A 254 1.94 8.21 8.28
CA LEU A 254 2.49 8.91 9.44
C LEU A 254 1.56 8.83 10.65
N HIS A 255 0.24 8.78 10.44
CA HIS A 255 -0.69 8.46 11.53
C HIS A 255 -0.45 7.06 12.10
N SER A 256 -0.32 6.03 11.25
CA SER A 256 -0.01 4.67 11.70
C SER A 256 1.28 4.64 12.54
N ALA A 257 2.34 5.30 12.06
CA ALA A 257 3.61 5.44 12.76
C ALA A 257 3.49 6.19 14.10
N ALA A 258 2.73 7.28 14.13
CA ALA A 258 2.52 8.08 15.35
C ALA A 258 1.74 7.31 16.42
N VAL A 259 0.66 6.61 16.04
CA VAL A 259 -0.11 5.77 16.96
C VAL A 259 0.75 4.67 17.54
N GLN A 260 1.55 3.99 16.71
CA GLN A 260 2.48 2.95 17.15
C GLN A 260 3.53 3.49 18.12
N ALA A 261 4.14 4.63 17.79
CA ALA A 261 5.14 5.26 18.64
C ALA A 261 4.56 5.69 19.98
N LEU A 262 3.37 6.28 19.98
CA LEU A 262 2.68 6.70 21.20
C LEU A 262 2.33 5.52 22.08
N ALA A 263 1.75 4.45 21.52
CA ALA A 263 1.42 3.22 22.25
C ALA A 263 2.68 2.56 22.85
N LYS A 264 3.81 2.56 22.14
CA LYS A 264 5.05 1.93 22.65
C LYS A 264 5.91 2.85 23.50
N ARG A 265 5.53 4.11 23.72
CA ARG A 265 6.41 5.14 24.30
C ARG A 265 6.94 4.79 25.70
N SER A 266 6.13 4.14 26.53
CA SER A 266 6.51 3.76 27.91
C SER A 266 7.20 2.39 28.01
N GLN A 267 7.14 1.57 26.96
CA GLN A 267 7.57 0.16 27.02
C GLN A 267 9.09 -0.01 27.09
N SER A 268 9.86 0.94 26.57
CA SER A 268 11.31 0.86 26.58
C SER A 268 11.94 2.25 26.55
N LYS A 269 13.05 2.41 27.28
CA LYS A 269 13.91 3.58 27.12
C LYS A 269 14.57 3.49 25.74
N ILE A 270 14.57 4.60 25.00
CA ILE A 270 15.22 4.68 23.69
C ILE A 270 16.71 4.36 23.90
N SER A 271 17.13 3.18 23.45
CA SER A 271 18.50 2.70 23.64
C SER A 271 19.44 3.17 22.54
N ARG A 272 18.90 3.39 21.33
CA ARG A 272 19.66 3.84 20.16
C ARG A 272 18.75 4.35 19.03
N ILE A 273 19.34 5.09 18.10
CA ILE A 273 18.76 5.40 16.78
C ILE A 273 19.37 4.43 15.78
N PRO A 274 18.58 3.67 14.98
CA PRO A 274 19.13 2.81 13.94
C PRO A 274 19.92 3.61 12.91
N SER A 275 20.95 2.99 12.33
CA SER A 275 21.74 3.59 11.26
C SER A 275 21.03 3.53 9.91
N VAL A 276 21.43 4.41 8.98
CA VAL A 276 20.98 4.34 7.57
C VAL A 276 21.33 2.98 6.95
N SER A 277 22.48 2.39 7.31
CA SER A 277 22.90 1.07 6.84
C SER A 277 21.96 -0.05 7.29
N GLU A 278 21.47 -0.01 8.53
CA GLU A 278 20.48 -0.98 9.02
C GLU A 278 19.14 -0.83 8.30
N ALA A 279 18.68 0.41 8.09
CA ALA A 279 17.46 0.69 7.34
C ALA A 279 17.58 0.24 5.87
N LYS A 280 18.72 0.50 5.24
CA LYS A 280 19.04 0.04 3.88
C LYS A 280 19.07 -1.48 3.80
N ALA A 281 19.67 -2.17 4.78
CA ALA A 281 19.68 -3.63 4.82
C ALA A 281 18.27 -4.21 4.88
N PHE A 282 17.37 -3.61 5.67
CA PHE A 282 15.97 -4.03 5.73
C PHE A 282 15.23 -3.85 4.39
N LEU A 283 15.44 -2.70 3.72
CA LEU A 283 14.88 -2.45 2.40
C LEU A 283 15.41 -3.44 1.34
N GLU A 284 16.73 -3.66 1.30
CA GLU A 284 17.36 -4.58 0.35
C GLU A 284 16.91 -6.03 0.59
N GLN A 285 16.72 -6.43 1.84
CA GLN A 285 16.20 -7.74 2.18
C GLN A 285 14.79 -7.95 1.60
N ALA A 286 13.89 -6.97 1.77
CA ALA A 286 12.56 -7.02 1.15
C ALA A 286 12.67 -7.09 -0.39
N GLN A 287 13.53 -6.28 -1.01
CA GLN A 287 13.71 -6.23 -2.46
C GLN A 287 14.30 -7.51 -3.08
N ARG A 288 15.16 -8.23 -2.36
CA ARG A 288 15.80 -9.46 -2.87
C ARG A 288 15.03 -10.73 -2.54
N SER A 289 14.03 -10.64 -1.66
CA SER A 289 13.23 -11.80 -1.28
C SER A 289 12.49 -12.40 -2.47
N GLN A 290 12.35 -13.73 -2.49
CA GLN A 290 11.61 -14.43 -3.53
C GLN A 290 10.11 -14.11 -3.42
N ARG A 291 9.49 -13.78 -4.55
CA ARG A 291 8.06 -13.46 -4.63
C ARG A 291 7.25 -14.69 -5.02
N LYS A 292 6.07 -14.83 -4.41
CA LYS A 292 5.02 -15.77 -4.83
C LYS A 292 3.74 -14.99 -5.10
N VAL A 293 3.06 -15.29 -6.20
CA VAL A 293 1.77 -14.65 -6.51
C VAL A 293 0.76 -15.05 -5.44
N GLU A 294 0.11 -14.05 -4.85
CA GLU A 294 -0.95 -14.24 -3.86
C GLU A 294 -2.33 -13.92 -4.45
N VAL A 295 -2.42 -12.83 -5.22
CA VAL A 295 -3.66 -12.41 -5.90
C VAL A 295 -3.30 -11.93 -7.29
N GLU A 296 -4.07 -12.35 -8.29
CA GLU A 296 -3.94 -11.85 -9.65
C GLU A 296 -5.32 -11.58 -10.25
N THR A 297 -5.51 -10.34 -10.70
CA THR A 297 -6.71 -9.88 -11.41
C THR A 297 -6.31 -9.30 -12.77
N GLY A 298 -7.29 -8.82 -13.55
CA GLY A 298 -7.03 -8.11 -14.80
C GLY A 298 -6.24 -6.80 -14.63
N HIS A 299 -6.23 -6.21 -13.44
CA HIS A 299 -5.68 -4.86 -13.21
C HIS A 299 -4.66 -4.79 -12.08
N LEU A 300 -4.51 -5.86 -11.30
CA LEU A 300 -3.64 -5.93 -10.12
C LEU A 300 -2.93 -7.28 -10.10
N ARG A 301 -1.67 -7.30 -9.73
CA ARG A 301 -0.97 -8.50 -9.27
C ARG A 301 -0.35 -8.20 -7.92
N ARG A 302 -0.72 -8.96 -6.90
CA ARG A 302 -0.13 -8.91 -5.57
C ARG A 302 0.72 -10.14 -5.36
N GLU A 303 1.95 -9.91 -4.94
CA GLU A 303 2.90 -10.95 -4.61
C GLU A 303 3.27 -10.85 -3.14
N ARG A 304 3.42 -12.00 -2.48
CA ARG A 304 3.93 -12.11 -1.12
C ARG A 304 5.38 -12.56 -1.15
N PHE A 305 6.17 -12.06 -0.22
CA PHE A 305 7.52 -12.53 0.07
C PHE A 305 7.70 -12.72 1.57
N GLU A 306 8.48 -13.72 1.96
CA GLU A 306 8.68 -14.08 3.36
C GLU A 306 10.05 -14.74 3.53
N THR A 307 10.72 -14.39 4.62
CA THR A 307 11.99 -14.95 5.09
C THR A 307 11.89 -15.18 6.61
N SER A 308 12.97 -15.62 7.25
CA SER A 308 13.01 -15.75 8.71
C SER A 308 12.86 -14.42 9.46
N THR A 309 13.17 -13.27 8.85
CA THR A 309 13.20 -11.96 9.53
C THR A 309 12.30 -10.88 8.92
N VAL A 310 11.76 -11.10 7.71
CA VAL A 310 10.87 -10.16 7.04
C VAL A 310 9.74 -10.89 6.32
N THR A 311 8.55 -10.31 6.41
CA THR A 311 7.37 -10.67 5.61
C THR A 311 6.85 -9.42 4.93
N GLY A 312 6.40 -9.52 3.69
CA GLY A 312 5.83 -8.37 3.00
C GLY A 312 5.12 -8.73 1.70
N PHE A 313 4.69 -7.68 1.01
CA PHE A 313 3.92 -7.79 -0.20
C PHE A 313 4.36 -6.73 -1.22
N GLU A 314 4.29 -7.09 -2.49
CA GLU A 314 4.48 -6.19 -3.61
C GLU A 314 3.21 -6.17 -4.46
N THR A 315 2.59 -5.01 -4.55
CA THR A 315 1.46 -4.73 -5.43
C THR A 315 1.98 -4.15 -6.74
N LYS A 316 1.60 -4.79 -7.84
CA LYS A 316 1.88 -4.37 -9.22
C LYS A 316 0.60 -3.97 -9.92
N PHE A 317 0.62 -2.82 -10.60
CA PHE A 317 -0.50 -2.33 -11.40
C PHE A 317 -0.36 -2.82 -12.84
N LYS A 318 -1.42 -3.42 -13.38
CA LYS A 318 -1.47 -3.85 -14.79
C LYS A 318 -2.13 -2.76 -15.62
N VAL A 319 -1.35 -2.12 -16.48
CA VAL A 319 -1.88 -1.16 -17.47
C VAL A 319 -2.52 -1.95 -18.60
N SER A 320 -3.84 -1.83 -18.78
CA SER A 320 -4.53 -2.42 -19.93
C SER A 320 -4.34 -1.54 -21.16
N GLY A 321 -3.48 -1.95 -22.09
CA GLY A 321 -3.35 -1.39 -23.43
C GLY A 321 -3.65 -2.46 -24.49
N ARG A 322 -4.43 -2.11 -25.52
CA ARG A 322 -4.65 -2.98 -26.69
C ARG A 322 -3.27 -3.39 -27.24
N GLN A 323 -3.00 -4.70 -27.33
CA GLN A 323 -1.82 -5.33 -27.96
C GLN A 323 -0.49 -5.46 -27.19
N GLN A 324 -0.40 -5.18 -25.89
CA GLN A 324 0.75 -5.64 -25.10
C GLN A 324 0.29 -6.50 -23.94
N ALA A 325 0.89 -7.69 -23.78
CA ALA A 325 0.80 -8.46 -22.54
C ALA A 325 1.05 -7.49 -21.38
N ALA A 326 0.04 -7.26 -20.54
CA ALA A 326 0.08 -6.19 -19.55
C ALA A 326 1.30 -6.37 -18.63
N SER A 327 2.36 -5.59 -18.85
CA SER A 327 3.51 -5.60 -17.96
C SER A 327 3.08 -5.02 -16.63
N ALA A 328 3.02 -5.87 -15.59
CA ALA A 328 2.64 -5.44 -14.26
C ALA A 328 3.76 -4.59 -13.66
N LEU A 329 3.50 -3.30 -13.45
CA LEU A 329 4.49 -2.35 -12.95
C LEU A 329 4.46 -2.30 -11.42
N PRO A 330 5.62 -2.36 -10.73
CA PRO A 330 5.67 -2.13 -9.29
C PRO A 330 4.94 -0.84 -8.94
N LEU A 331 4.04 -0.91 -7.97
CA LEU A 331 3.28 0.24 -7.50
C LEU A 331 3.59 0.54 -6.04
N HIS A 332 3.47 -0.47 -5.20
CA HIS A 332 3.59 -0.35 -3.76
C HIS A 332 4.18 -1.64 -3.18
N MET A 333 5.19 -1.51 -2.33
CA MET A 333 5.78 -2.59 -1.56
C MET A 333 5.70 -2.24 -0.09
N ASN A 334 5.12 -3.13 0.72
CA ASN A 334 5.11 -3.00 2.17
C ASN A 334 5.75 -4.23 2.82
N ALA A 335 6.52 -4.02 3.89
CA ALA A 335 7.17 -5.12 4.61
C ALA A 335 7.18 -4.87 6.12
N TYR A 336 7.15 -5.96 6.88
CA TYR A 336 7.18 -5.99 8.33
C TYR A 336 8.37 -6.84 8.77
N ARG A 337 9.15 -6.33 9.72
CA ARG A 337 10.15 -7.11 10.43
C ARG A 337 9.44 -8.10 11.36
N HIS A 338 10.05 -9.27 11.55
CA HIS A 338 9.58 -10.28 12.50
C HIS A 338 9.89 -9.89 13.94
#